data_AF-A0A7L5BD87-F1
#
_entry.id   AF-A0A7L5BD87-F1
#
_cell.length_a   1.000
_cell.length_b   1.000
_cell.length_c   1.000
_cell.angle_alpha   90.00
_cell.angle_beta   90.00
_cell.angle_gamma   90.00
#
_symmetry.space_group_name_H-M   'P 1'
#
loop_
_entity.id
_entity.type
_entity.pdbx_description
1 polymer ?
#
loop_
_entity_poly.entity_id
_entity_poly.type
_entity_poly.pdbx_seq_one_letter_code
_entity_poly.pdbx_strand_id
1 'polypeptide(L)'
;MDTVQILKEARALIADEENWTQGDYAQDKDGNQTMPSLSEATCFCAVGAIHRVGRIKLSQSVPLDIISVLAIDEAVDRTDVGISESAIIGFNDTHTHADVLALFDRTIARAESEAA
;
A
#
# COMPACT_ATOMS: atom_id res chain seq x y z
N MET A 1 -4.42 6.14 -14.62
CA MET A 1 -4.92 6.04 -13.24
C MET A 1 -4.22 7.12 -12.46
N ASP A 2 -4.96 7.97 -11.77
CA ASP A 2 -4.37 8.99 -10.90
C ASP A 2 -4.10 8.43 -9.50
N THR A 3 -3.40 9.21 -8.67
CA THR A 3 -3.00 8.87 -7.30
C THR A 3 -4.20 8.45 -6.45
N VAL A 4 -5.29 9.23 -6.48
CA VAL A 4 -6.50 8.99 -5.68
C VAL A 4 -7.14 7.66 -6.08
N GLN A 5 -7.25 7.39 -7.38
CA GLN A 5 -7.84 6.15 -7.87
C GLN A 5 -7.00 4.93 -7.46
N ILE A 6 -5.66 5.02 -7.52
CA ILE A 6 -4.77 3.93 -7.09
C ILE A 6 -4.94 3.66 -5.59
N LEU A 7 -4.98 4.70 -4.76
CA LEU A 7 -5.15 4.56 -3.32
C LEU A 7 -6.50 3.93 -2.97
N LYS A 8 -7.59 4.34 -3.62
CA LYS A 8 -8.93 3.78 -3.41
C LYS A 8 -9.01 2.31 -3.80
N GLU A 9 -8.49 1.95 -4.97
CA GLU A 9 -8.53 0.57 -5.44
C GLU A 9 -7.58 -0.32 -4.63
N ALA A 10 -6.41 0.17 -4.20
CA ALA A 10 -5.50 -0.57 -3.33
C ALA A 10 -6.13 -0.83 -1.95
N ARG A 11 -6.73 0.19 -1.33
CA ARG A 11 -7.50 0.05 -0.09
C ARG A 11 -8.63 -0.97 -0.24
N ALA A 12 -9.37 -0.92 -1.35
CA ALA A 12 -10.45 -1.86 -1.61
C ALA A 12 -9.95 -3.31 -1.78
N LEU A 13 -8.80 -3.49 -2.42
CA LEU A 13 -8.17 -4.80 -2.61
C LEU A 13 -7.84 -5.49 -1.27
N ILE A 14 -7.39 -4.72 -0.29
CA ILE A 14 -7.08 -5.20 1.07
C ILE A 14 -8.20 -4.87 2.07
N ALA A 15 -9.43 -4.58 1.65
CA ALA A 15 -10.49 -4.19 2.60
C ALA A 15 -10.95 -5.35 3.50
N ASP A 16 -10.85 -6.58 2.98
CA ASP A 16 -11.01 -7.80 3.75
C ASP A 16 -9.67 -8.18 4.38
N GLU A 17 -9.66 -8.49 5.68
CA GLU A 17 -8.46 -8.89 6.39
C GLU A 17 -7.87 -10.19 5.80
N GLU A 18 -8.72 -11.06 5.23
CA GLU A 18 -8.25 -12.28 4.52
C GLU A 18 -7.44 -11.97 3.25
N ASN A 19 -7.58 -10.77 2.67
CA ASN A 19 -6.81 -10.32 1.50
C ASN A 19 -5.57 -9.50 1.90
N TRP A 20 -5.28 -9.36 3.19
CA TRP A 20 -4.16 -8.60 3.70
C TRP A 20 -3.05 -9.53 4.22
N THR A 21 -1.79 -9.12 4.05
CA THR A 21 -0.65 -9.84 4.62
C THR A 21 0.43 -8.90 5.15
N GLN A 22 1.19 -9.40 6.11
CA GLN A 22 2.40 -8.80 6.64
C GLN A 22 3.63 -9.60 6.19
N GLY A 23 4.79 -8.95 6.11
CA GLY A 23 6.09 -9.58 5.79
C GLY A 23 6.29 -9.93 4.32
N ASP A 24 5.22 -9.98 3.52
CA ASP A 24 5.25 -10.29 2.09
C ASP A 24 4.51 -9.24 1.26
N TYR A 25 4.99 -8.96 0.05
CA TYR A 25 4.25 -8.09 -0.89
C TYR A 25 2.93 -8.70 -1.33
N ALA A 26 2.93 -10.01 -1.58
CA ALA A 26 1.74 -10.77 -1.90
C ALA A 26 1.90 -12.25 -1.54
N GLN A 27 0.78 -12.90 -1.27
CA GLN A 27 0.69 -14.35 -1.09
C GLN A 27 -0.40 -14.92 -2.00
N ASP A 28 -0.23 -16.18 -2.40
CA ASP A 28 -1.26 -16.96 -3.06
C ASP A 28 -2.29 -17.53 -2.06
N LYS A 29 -3.31 -18.23 -2.56
CA LYS A 29 -4.38 -18.83 -1.75
C LYS A 29 -3.88 -19.86 -0.73
N ASP A 30 -2.68 -20.39 -0.91
CA ASP A 30 -2.07 -21.40 -0.05
C ASP A 30 -1.10 -20.74 0.96
N GLY A 31 -1.00 -19.41 0.95
CA GLY A 31 -0.13 -18.62 1.82
C GLY A 31 1.32 -18.54 1.34
N ASN A 32 1.64 -18.98 0.12
CA ASN A 32 3.00 -18.89 -0.40
C ASN A 32 3.27 -17.50 -0.96
N GLN A 33 4.46 -16.96 -0.65
CA GLN A 33 4.92 -15.70 -1.21
C GLN A 33 4.89 -15.74 -2.75
N THR A 34 4.33 -14.69 -3.35
CA THR A 34 4.25 -14.53 -4.81
C THR A 34 4.47 -13.06 -5.21
N MET A 35 4.46 -12.78 -6.51
CA MET A 35 4.55 -11.41 -7.03
C MET A 35 3.15 -10.80 -7.13
N PRO A 36 2.94 -9.54 -6.69
CA PRO A 36 1.62 -8.89 -6.75
C PRO A 36 1.02 -8.81 -8.16
N SER A 37 1.86 -8.83 -9.19
CA SER A 37 1.42 -8.78 -10.60
C SER A 37 0.83 -10.08 -11.11
N LEU A 38 1.08 -11.20 -10.44
CA LEU A 38 0.65 -12.52 -10.88
C LEU A 38 -0.83 -12.75 -10.56
N SER A 39 -1.49 -13.59 -11.35
CA SER A 39 -2.94 -13.83 -11.23
C SER A 39 -3.33 -14.63 -10.00
N GLU A 40 -2.40 -15.43 -9.49
CA GLU A 40 -2.56 -16.28 -8.31
C GLU A 40 -2.41 -15.52 -6.98
N ALA A 41 -1.93 -14.26 -7.02
CA ALA A 41 -1.84 -13.42 -5.84
C ALA A 41 -3.25 -13.06 -5.34
N THR A 42 -3.56 -13.44 -4.11
CA THR A 42 -4.87 -13.20 -3.47
C THR A 42 -4.77 -12.32 -2.24
N CYS A 43 -3.64 -12.33 -1.55
CA CYS A 43 -3.40 -11.52 -0.35
C CYS A 43 -2.25 -10.54 -0.62
N PHE A 44 -2.33 -9.31 -0.11
CA PHE A 44 -1.37 -8.25 -0.40
C PHE A 44 -1.07 -7.40 0.85
N CYS A 45 0.17 -6.96 1.00
CA CYS A 45 0.46 -5.85 1.90
C CYS A 45 0.04 -4.50 1.27
N ALA A 46 0.13 -3.40 2.03
CA ALA A 46 -0.18 -2.06 1.53
C ALA A 46 0.58 -1.70 0.23
N VAL A 47 1.89 -1.90 0.18
CA VAL A 47 2.70 -1.60 -1.01
C VAL A 47 2.40 -2.58 -2.15
N GLY A 48 2.23 -3.87 -1.85
CA GLY A 48 1.84 -4.88 -2.84
C GLY A 48 0.51 -4.56 -3.53
N ALA A 49 -0.47 -4.07 -2.77
CA ALA A 49 -1.76 -3.64 -3.30
C ALA A 49 -1.60 -2.47 -4.29
N ILE A 50 -0.77 -1.48 -3.94
CA ILE A 50 -0.45 -0.35 -4.82
C ILE A 50 0.23 -0.82 -6.11
N HIS A 51 1.20 -1.76 -6.01
CA HIS A 51 1.85 -2.35 -7.18
C HIS A 51 0.86 -3.06 -8.09
N ARG A 52 -0.03 -3.87 -7.51
CA ARG A 52 -1.04 -4.65 -8.23
C ARG A 52 -1.99 -3.74 -9.00
N VAL A 53 -2.54 -2.74 -8.31
CA VAL A 53 -3.51 -1.80 -8.87
C VAL A 53 -2.87 -0.83 -9.86
N GLY A 54 -1.76 -0.21 -9.49
CA GLY A 54 -1.01 0.71 -10.34
C GLY A 54 -0.32 0.04 -11.53
N ARG A 55 -0.31 -1.30 -11.59
CA ARG A 55 0.44 -2.12 -12.57
C ARG A 55 1.93 -1.77 -12.58
N ILE A 56 2.47 -1.46 -11.41
CA ILE A 56 3.87 -1.08 -11.19
C ILE A 56 4.65 -2.37 -10.98
N LYS A 57 5.72 -2.58 -11.74
CA LYS A 57 6.58 -3.77 -11.53
C LYS A 57 7.32 -3.62 -10.21
N LEU A 58 7.52 -4.70 -9.46
CA LEU A 58 8.33 -4.68 -8.23
C LEU A 58 9.78 -4.18 -8.45
N SER A 59 10.28 -4.25 -9.68
CA SER A 59 11.57 -3.66 -10.07
C SER A 59 11.54 -2.13 -10.25
N GLN A 60 10.38 -1.51 -10.07
CA GLN A 60 10.14 -0.07 -10.18
C GLN A 60 9.64 0.42 -8.83
N SER A 61 10.07 1.62 -8.43
CA SER A 61 9.49 2.25 -7.25
C SER A 61 8.06 2.70 -7.51
N VAL A 62 7.23 2.65 -6.48
CA VAL A 62 5.97 3.36 -6.38
C VAL A 62 6.22 4.85 -6.69
N PRO A 63 5.38 5.48 -7.53
CA PRO A 63 5.47 6.91 -7.82
C PRO A 63 5.57 7.78 -6.57
N LEU A 64 6.43 8.81 -6.61
CA LEU A 64 6.73 9.67 -5.47
C LEU A 64 5.52 10.43 -4.93
N ASP A 65 4.55 10.75 -5.78
CA ASP A 65 3.29 11.36 -5.38
C ASP A 65 2.48 10.43 -4.46
N ILE A 66 2.37 9.15 -4.80
CA ILE A 66 1.70 8.15 -3.97
C ILE A 66 2.45 7.94 -2.65
N ILE A 67 3.77 7.76 -2.72
CA ILE A 67 4.64 7.59 -1.55
C ILE A 67 4.53 8.80 -0.61
N SER A 68 4.58 10.01 -1.17
CA SER A 68 4.54 11.25 -0.39
C SER A 68 3.21 11.37 0.33
N VAL A 69 2.08 11.14 -0.32
CA VAL A 69 0.78 11.25 0.35
C VAL A 69 0.68 10.22 1.48
N LEU A 70 1.06 8.95 1.25
CA LEU A 70 0.98 7.89 2.25
C LEU A 70 1.84 8.14 3.49
N ALA A 71 3.04 8.67 3.31
CA ALA A 71 4.00 8.83 4.41
C ALA A 71 4.10 10.26 4.96
N ILE A 72 3.27 11.18 4.46
CA ILE A 72 3.02 12.44 5.19
C ILE A 72 2.23 12.15 6.48
N ASP A 73 1.55 11.02 6.57
CA ASP A 73 0.93 10.61 7.82
C ASP A 73 1.97 10.45 8.94
N GLU A 74 1.77 11.14 10.07
CA GLU A 74 2.70 11.14 11.21
C GLU A 74 2.86 9.75 11.84
N ALA A 75 1.94 8.83 11.56
CA ALA A 75 2.03 7.45 12.04
C ALA A 75 3.06 6.61 11.27
N VAL A 76 3.48 7.04 10.08
CA VAL A 76 4.51 6.35 9.29
C VAL A 76 5.89 6.86 9.71
N ASP A 77 6.67 6.00 10.36
CA ASP A 77 7.99 6.36 10.89
C ASP A 77 8.90 6.87 9.76
N ARG A 78 9.29 8.14 9.85
CA ARG A 78 10.11 8.81 8.85
C ARG A 78 11.58 8.62 9.22
N THR A 79 12.29 7.87 8.40
CA THR A 79 13.75 7.75 8.55
C THR A 79 14.46 9.06 8.17
N ASP A 80 15.68 9.27 8.70
CA ASP A 80 16.53 10.43 8.38
C ASP A 80 16.86 10.60 6.87
N VAL A 81 16.62 9.56 6.06
CA VAL A 81 16.83 9.55 4.61
C VAL A 81 15.58 9.97 3.80
N GLY A 82 14.51 10.42 4.47
CA GLY A 82 13.29 10.91 3.85
C GLY A 82 12.21 9.84 3.70
N ILE A 83 11.24 10.15 2.84
CA ILE A 83 10.06 9.31 2.63
C ILE A 83 10.43 8.13 1.70
N SER A 84 10.12 6.90 2.10
CA SER A 84 10.38 5.69 1.30
C SER A 84 9.27 4.64 1.42
N GLU A 85 9.19 3.74 0.43
CA GLU A 85 8.33 2.54 0.48
C GLU A 85 8.57 1.71 1.73
N SER A 86 9.83 1.63 2.18
CA SER A 86 10.21 0.88 3.38
C SER A 86 9.47 1.36 4.63
N ALA A 87 9.14 2.66 4.71
CA ALA A 87 8.37 3.19 5.84
C ALA A 87 6.92 2.68 5.82
N ILE A 88 6.32 2.58 4.64
CA ILE A 88 4.96 2.05 4.45
C ILE A 88 4.93 0.54 4.74
N ILE A 89 5.96 -0.20 4.30
CA ILE A 89 6.13 -1.63 4.61
C ILE A 89 6.29 -1.81 6.13
N GLY A 90 7.15 -1.02 6.77
CA GLY A 90 7.34 -1.05 8.22
C GLY A 90 6.05 -0.77 8.98
N PHE A 91 5.27 0.23 8.55
CA PHE A 91 3.96 0.51 9.14
C PHE A 91 3.01 -0.69 8.99
N ASN A 92 2.90 -1.24 7.78
CA ASN A 92 2.08 -2.43 7.49
C ASN A 92 2.43 -3.61 8.40
N ASP A 93 3.72 -3.90 8.57
CA ASP A 93 4.19 -5.10 9.27
C ASP A 93 4.18 -4.96 10.80
N THR A 94 4.00 -3.74 11.32
CA THR A 94 4.01 -3.46 12.77
C THR A 94 2.67 -3.01 13.33
N HIS A 95 1.69 -2.72 12.47
CA HIS A 95 0.37 -2.25 12.86
C HIS A 95 -0.73 -3.26 12.47
N THR A 96 -1.95 -3.02 12.94
CA THR A 96 -3.09 -3.86 12.60
C THR A 96 -3.61 -3.57 11.20
N HIS A 97 -4.36 -4.51 10.62
CA HIS A 97 -5.08 -4.30 9.36
C HIS A 97 -5.93 -3.02 9.37
N ALA A 98 -6.65 -2.80 10.48
CA ALA A 98 -7.49 -1.61 10.66
C ALA A 98 -6.68 -0.30 10.64
N ASP A 99 -5.48 -0.30 11.22
CA ASP A 99 -4.58 0.86 11.18
C ASP A 99 -4.10 1.16 9.76
N VAL A 100 -3.78 0.11 8.98
CA VAL A 100 -3.39 0.23 7.57
C VAL A 100 -4.56 0.77 6.73
N LEU A 101 -5.78 0.28 6.94
CA LEU A 101 -6.96 0.83 6.26
C LEU A 101 -7.20 2.29 6.65
N ALA A 102 -7.02 2.64 7.93
CA ALA A 102 -7.14 4.01 8.39
C ALA A 102 -6.07 4.93 7.78
N LEU A 103 -4.86 4.43 7.54
CA LEU A 103 -3.81 5.15 6.79
C LEU A 103 -4.27 5.43 5.35
N PHE A 104 -4.81 4.43 4.65
CA PHE A 104 -5.41 4.64 3.32
C PHE A 104 -6.55 5.67 3.36
N ASP A 105 -7.45 5.61 4.34
CA ASP A 105 -8.57 6.55 4.46
C ASP A 105 -8.10 8.00 4.62
N ARG A 106 -7.14 8.26 5.51
CA ARG A 106 -6.60 9.61 5.74
C ARG A 106 -5.88 10.14 4.50
N THR A 107 -5.16 9.27 3.80
CA THR A 107 -4.34 9.64 2.64
C THR A 107 -5.18 9.88 1.39
N ILE A 108 -6.25 9.12 1.20
CA ILE A 108 -7.27 9.38 0.16
C ILE A 108 -7.93 10.74 0.40
N ALA A 109 -8.41 11.02 1.62
CA ALA A 109 -9.08 12.27 1.94
C ALA A 109 -8.17 13.49 1.70
N ARG A 110 -6.88 13.35 2.00
CA ARG A 110 -5.87 14.36 1.72
C ARG A 110 -5.66 14.56 0.22
N ALA A 111 -5.43 13.50 -0.54
CA ALA A 111 -5.19 13.57 -1.98
C ALA A 111 -6.39 14.17 -2.73
N GLU A 112 -7.61 13.86 -2.30
CA GLU A 112 -8.83 14.48 -2.83
C GLU A 112 -8.90 15.99 -2.53
N SER A 113 -8.46 16.41 -1.35
CA SER A 113 -8.45 17.82 -0.96
C SER A 113 -7.38 18.64 -1.71
N GLU A 114 -6.24 18.04 -2.05
CA GLU A 114 -5.17 18.68 -2.82
C GLU A 114 -5.48 18.75 -4.33
N ALA A 115 -6.41 17.92 -4.82
CA ALA A 115 -6.86 17.91 -6.21
C ALA A 115 -8.05 18.84 -6.51
N ALA A 116 -8.64 19.45 -5.49
CA ALA A 116 -9.80 20.37 -5.57
C ALA A 116 -9.39 21.83 -5.76
#